data_AF-A0A2E0DUE2-F1
#
_entry.id   AF-A0A2E0DUE2-F1
#
_cell.length_a   1.000
_cell.length_b   1.000
_cell.length_c   1.000
_cell.angle_alpha   90.00
_cell.angle_beta   90.00
_cell.angle_gamma   90.00
#
_symmetry.space_group_name_H-M   'P 1'
#
loop_
_entity.id
_entity.type
_entity.pdbx_description
1 polymer ?
#
loop_
_entity_poly.entity_id
_entity_poly.type
_entity_poly.pdbx_seq_one_letter_code
_entity_poly.pdbx_strand_id
1 'polypeptide(L)'
;MECTRQEILDLSTGARKEVDVLWQGKQISLSRVDGVLGLGRLKSVWADRAHESLLLALESDDAKIRVAALEVLPTVAEQRSDELFDWLSVLLDDDDVNVRKAASACLEEAAPTFPSGVDSSLAQELRSSIPARSEPAWRGLKALTETWPEVVCDHIDELLLIDDARMRRKASKLLRNVVQRAGAMGWDLISWSLNDADAEVRRNASQTLSSLSKKEPRIAIMLTERAILDTDEKVRNYALRAIRSMDTDDSRARNLILNGARHSNAVVRRSCIEMLPMLLVEDKLRLVATELLQSETDPELKKMLIEMTYDASIEGTEDEKNAFLSPALPVPALEREVAHAQGKAVGLENAPPEKPLLDAPQEDEQLDF
;
A
#
# COMPACT_ATOMS: atom_id res chain seq x y z
N MET A 1 -7.38 29.50 -37.41
CA MET A 1 -6.32 30.24 -36.68
C MET A 1 -6.67 31.70 -36.87
N GLU A 2 -7.14 32.43 -35.86
CA GLU A 2 -7.70 33.77 -36.12
C GLU A 2 -7.16 34.89 -35.24
N CYS A 3 -6.57 34.58 -34.09
CA CYS A 3 -5.74 35.54 -33.37
C CYS A 3 -4.27 35.17 -33.59
N THR A 4 -3.50 36.09 -34.17
CA THR A 4 -2.06 35.93 -34.42
C THR A 4 -1.26 36.06 -33.12
N ARG A 5 -0.01 35.57 -33.14
CA ARG A 5 0.88 35.69 -31.96
C ARG A 5 1.12 37.14 -31.54
N GLN A 6 1.24 38.04 -32.52
CA GLN A 6 1.40 39.47 -32.24
C GLN A 6 0.13 40.05 -31.62
N GLU A 7 -1.06 39.68 -32.10
CA GLU A 7 -2.33 40.16 -31.52
C GLU A 7 -2.54 39.67 -30.08
N ILE A 8 -2.12 38.44 -29.75
CA ILE A 8 -2.10 37.94 -28.37
C ILE A 8 -1.21 38.84 -27.48
N LEU A 9 -0.01 39.18 -27.96
CA LEU A 9 0.92 40.04 -27.23
C LEU A 9 0.38 41.48 -27.09
N ASP A 10 -0.20 42.03 -28.15
CA ASP A 10 -0.75 43.39 -28.15
C ASP A 10 -1.97 43.49 -27.22
N LEU A 11 -2.80 42.45 -27.15
CA LEU A 11 -3.93 42.38 -26.21
C LEU A 11 -3.45 42.26 -24.76
N SER A 12 -2.52 41.36 -24.47
CA SER A 12 -2.04 41.08 -23.11
C SER A 12 -1.33 42.29 -22.47
N THR A 13 -0.52 42.99 -23.27
CA THR A 13 0.14 44.25 -22.85
C THR A 13 -0.82 45.44 -22.77
N GLY A 14 -2.04 45.32 -23.31
CA GLY A 14 -3.01 46.41 -23.38
C GLY A 14 -2.72 47.43 -24.49
N ALA A 15 -1.74 47.19 -25.36
CA ALA A 15 -1.46 48.00 -26.54
C ALA A 15 -2.67 48.04 -27.50
N ARG A 16 -3.45 46.96 -27.53
CA ARG A 16 -4.74 46.86 -28.21
C ARG A 16 -5.81 46.49 -27.19
N LYS A 17 -6.94 47.21 -27.22
CA LYS A 17 -8.06 46.97 -26.29
C LYS A 17 -8.83 45.70 -26.62
N GLU A 18 -9.16 45.54 -27.91
CA GLU A 18 -10.00 44.45 -28.40
C GLU A 18 -9.54 43.98 -29.79
N VAL A 19 -9.73 42.67 -30.04
CA VAL A 19 -9.51 42.03 -31.35
C VAL A 19 -10.73 41.19 -31.67
N ASP A 20 -11.39 41.47 -32.79
CA ASP A 20 -12.50 40.67 -33.27
C ASP A 20 -12.00 39.48 -34.10
N VAL A 21 -12.46 38.28 -33.76
CA VAL A 21 -12.16 37.02 -34.46
C VAL A 21 -13.45 36.29 -34.83
N LEU A 22 -13.42 35.48 -35.89
CA LEU A 22 -14.58 34.75 -36.42
C LEU A 22 -14.61 33.28 -35.95
N TRP A 23 -14.90 33.04 -34.68
CA TRP A 23 -14.93 31.68 -34.15
C TRP A 23 -16.23 30.94 -34.50
N GLN A 24 -16.12 29.80 -35.19
CA GLN A 24 -17.26 28.94 -35.57
C GLN A 24 -18.40 29.70 -36.29
N GLY A 25 -18.04 30.67 -37.14
CA GLY A 25 -18.99 31.48 -37.89
C GLY A 25 -19.66 32.60 -37.08
N LYS A 26 -19.20 32.86 -35.84
CA LYS A 26 -19.64 33.98 -35.01
C LYS A 26 -18.48 34.92 -34.75
N GLN A 27 -18.74 36.23 -34.82
CA GLN A 27 -17.76 37.24 -34.44
C GLN A 27 -17.70 37.31 -32.91
N ILE A 28 -16.51 37.10 -32.34
CA ILE A 28 -16.21 37.17 -30.91
C ILE A 28 -15.14 38.25 -30.73
N SER A 29 -15.36 39.16 -29.78
CA SER A 29 -14.37 40.17 -29.41
C SER A 29 -13.52 39.66 -28.25
N LEU A 30 -12.21 39.59 -28.46
CA LEU A 30 -11.24 39.18 -27.46
C LEU A 30 -10.72 40.41 -26.72
N SER A 31 -10.68 40.30 -25.39
CA SER A 31 -10.22 41.35 -24.48
C SER A 31 -8.77 41.13 -24.04
N ARG A 32 -8.25 42.04 -23.20
CA ARG A 32 -6.94 41.88 -22.54
C ARG A 32 -6.84 40.58 -21.73
N VAL A 33 -7.92 40.17 -21.07
CA VAL A 33 -7.97 38.91 -20.29
C VAL A 33 -7.70 37.72 -21.20
N ASP A 34 -8.35 37.68 -22.37
CA ASP A 34 -8.15 36.62 -23.37
C ASP A 34 -6.73 36.66 -23.97
N GLY A 35 -6.16 37.86 -24.12
CA GLY A 35 -4.77 38.05 -24.50
C GLY A 35 -3.80 37.43 -23.49
N VAL A 36 -4.01 37.68 -22.19
CA VAL A 36 -3.19 37.12 -21.11
C VAL A 36 -3.31 35.59 -21.07
N LEU A 37 -4.52 35.03 -21.13
CA LEU A 37 -4.72 33.58 -21.23
C LEU A 37 -4.05 32.97 -22.46
N GLY A 38 -3.94 33.75 -23.55
CA GLY A 38 -3.26 33.37 -24.77
C GLY A 38 -1.73 33.27 -24.67
N LEU A 39 -1.10 33.82 -23.63
CA LEU A 39 0.36 33.90 -23.50
C LEU A 39 1.03 32.52 -23.52
N GLY A 40 0.39 31.48 -22.99
CA GLY A 40 0.92 30.10 -23.04
C GLY A 40 1.10 29.54 -24.46
N ARG A 41 0.49 30.17 -25.47
CA ARG A 41 0.65 29.82 -26.89
C ARG A 41 1.87 30.46 -27.53
N LEU A 42 2.46 31.46 -26.88
CA LEU A 42 3.67 32.15 -27.32
C LEU A 42 4.89 31.34 -26.89
N LYS A 43 5.44 30.56 -27.85
CA LYS A 43 6.56 29.65 -27.61
C LYS A 43 7.85 30.06 -28.33
N SER A 44 8.98 29.54 -27.85
CA SER A 44 10.32 29.72 -28.42
C SER A 44 10.73 31.20 -28.52
N VAL A 45 10.83 31.77 -29.73
CA VAL A 45 11.28 33.16 -29.96
C VAL A 45 10.37 34.18 -29.27
N TRP A 46 9.15 33.79 -28.90
CA TRP A 46 8.19 34.64 -28.20
C TRP A 46 8.19 34.44 -26.67
N ALA A 47 8.98 33.51 -26.13
CA ALA A 47 8.94 33.16 -24.71
C ALA A 47 9.31 34.36 -23.81
N ASP A 48 10.35 35.11 -24.16
CA ASP A 48 10.80 36.28 -23.38
C ASP A 48 9.71 37.36 -23.35
N ARG A 49 9.09 37.63 -24.50
CA ARG A 49 7.98 38.61 -24.60
C ARG A 49 6.74 38.14 -23.84
N ALA A 50 6.46 36.84 -23.85
CA ALA A 50 5.34 36.28 -23.12
C ALA A 50 5.57 36.36 -21.61
N HIS A 51 6.80 36.12 -21.16
CA HIS A 51 7.21 36.27 -19.77
C HIS A 51 7.11 37.73 -19.32
N GLU A 52 7.70 38.68 -20.05
CA GLU A 52 7.59 40.12 -19.75
C GLU A 52 6.14 40.59 -19.69
N SER A 53 5.32 40.17 -20.66
CA SER A 53 3.89 40.53 -20.66
C SER A 53 3.12 39.88 -19.51
N LEU A 54 3.54 38.69 -19.05
CA LEU A 54 2.92 38.02 -17.91
C LEU A 54 3.24 38.76 -16.61
N LEU A 55 4.47 39.22 -16.41
CA LEU A 55 4.86 40.03 -15.25
C LEU A 55 4.00 41.30 -15.14
N LEU A 56 3.81 42.01 -16.25
CA LEU A 56 2.91 43.18 -16.32
C LEU A 56 1.45 42.85 -16.01
N ALA A 57 1.01 41.62 -16.29
CA ALA A 57 -0.35 41.17 -15.98
C ALA A 57 -0.50 40.79 -14.49
N LEU A 58 0.54 40.21 -13.88
CA LEU A 58 0.58 39.88 -12.45
C LEU A 58 0.60 41.13 -11.56
N GLU A 59 1.23 42.21 -12.02
CA GLU A 59 1.27 43.52 -11.32
C GLU A 59 -0.01 44.36 -11.53
N SER A 60 -0.91 43.95 -12.42
CA SER A 60 -2.05 44.80 -12.82
C SER A 60 -3.01 45.12 -11.66
N ASP A 61 -3.53 46.36 -11.62
CA ASP A 61 -4.55 46.76 -10.63
C ASP A 61 -5.89 45.99 -10.78
N ASP A 62 -6.21 45.50 -11.98
CA ASP A 62 -7.42 44.74 -12.25
C ASP A 62 -7.27 43.27 -11.81
N ALA A 63 -8.05 42.88 -10.80
CA ALA A 63 -8.09 41.52 -10.27
C ALA A 63 -8.37 40.46 -11.35
N LYS A 64 -9.18 40.76 -12.38
CA LYS A 64 -9.48 39.80 -13.45
C LYS A 64 -8.25 39.49 -14.30
N ILE A 65 -7.38 40.47 -14.48
CA ILE A 65 -6.13 40.32 -15.24
C ILE A 65 -5.14 39.49 -14.42
N ARG A 66 -5.01 39.76 -13.11
CA ARG A 66 -4.17 38.96 -12.21
C ARG A 66 -4.63 37.50 -12.14
N VAL A 67 -5.94 37.26 -12.06
CA VAL A 67 -6.51 35.90 -12.12
C VAL A 67 -6.11 35.18 -13.43
N ALA A 68 -6.31 35.82 -14.58
CA ALA A 68 -5.93 35.23 -15.87
C ALA A 68 -4.42 35.00 -16.00
N ALA A 69 -3.61 35.89 -15.41
CA ALA A 69 -2.16 35.73 -15.35
C ALA A 69 -1.76 34.49 -14.54
N LEU A 70 -2.36 34.29 -13.36
CA LEU A 70 -2.11 33.10 -12.52
C LEU A 70 -2.56 31.80 -13.20
N GLU A 71 -3.64 31.81 -13.98
CA GLU A 71 -4.10 30.63 -14.73
C GLU A 71 -3.10 30.19 -15.82
N VAL A 72 -2.39 31.13 -16.46
CA VAL A 72 -1.43 30.82 -17.52
C VAL A 72 0.02 30.68 -17.01
N LEU A 73 0.29 31.10 -15.78
CA LEU A 73 1.63 31.17 -15.19
C LEU A 73 2.38 29.83 -15.27
N PRO A 74 1.81 28.66 -14.87
CA PRO A 74 2.54 27.39 -14.94
C PRO A 74 3.01 27.06 -16.35
N THR A 75 2.17 27.33 -17.36
CA THR A 75 2.49 27.06 -18.77
C THR A 75 3.60 27.97 -19.30
N VAL A 76 3.64 29.24 -18.88
CA VAL A 76 4.72 30.17 -19.27
C VAL A 76 6.01 29.81 -18.53
N ALA A 77 5.91 29.41 -17.26
CA ALA A 77 7.04 29.00 -16.43
C ALA A 77 7.81 27.80 -16.98
N GLU A 78 7.14 26.89 -17.73
CA GLU A 78 7.82 25.78 -18.44
C GLU A 78 8.88 26.25 -19.43
N GLN A 79 8.75 27.47 -19.93
CA GLN A 79 9.71 28.07 -20.86
C GLN A 79 10.67 29.03 -20.15
N ARG A 80 10.15 29.81 -19.20
CA ARG A 80 10.87 30.87 -18.47
C ARG A 80 10.25 31.06 -17.09
N SER A 81 10.85 30.46 -16.06
CA SER A 81 10.30 30.50 -14.70
C SER A 81 10.71 31.74 -13.88
N ASP A 82 11.94 32.22 -14.02
CA ASP A 82 12.56 33.39 -13.35
C ASP A 82 11.77 33.95 -12.14
N GLU A 83 11.30 35.20 -12.20
CA GLU A 83 10.63 35.90 -11.08
C GLU A 83 9.14 35.49 -10.90
N LEU A 84 8.62 34.54 -11.69
CA LEU A 84 7.18 34.23 -11.68
C LEU A 84 6.71 33.65 -10.34
N PHE A 85 7.56 32.84 -9.68
CA PHE A 85 7.18 32.24 -8.40
C PHE A 85 7.30 33.21 -7.22
N ASP A 86 8.14 34.24 -7.34
CA ASP A 86 8.17 35.35 -6.39
C ASP A 86 6.85 36.14 -6.46
N TRP A 87 6.36 36.41 -7.67
CA TRP A 87 5.04 37.00 -7.88
C TRP A 87 3.90 36.10 -7.40
N LEU A 88 3.97 34.79 -7.65
CA LEU A 88 2.99 33.85 -7.10
C LEU A 88 2.94 33.93 -5.57
N SER A 89 4.09 34.00 -4.91
CA SER A 89 4.19 34.14 -3.45
C SER A 89 3.48 35.39 -2.95
N VAL A 90 3.70 36.53 -3.61
CA VAL A 90 3.01 37.79 -3.28
C VAL A 90 1.49 37.68 -3.50
N LEU A 91 1.05 37.10 -4.62
CA LEU A 91 -0.37 37.03 -4.99
C LEU A 91 -1.17 36.00 -4.18
N LEU A 92 -0.51 35.08 -3.46
CA LEU A 92 -1.19 34.24 -2.47
C LEU A 92 -1.81 35.10 -1.35
N ASP A 93 -1.21 36.26 -1.04
CA ASP A 93 -1.68 37.23 -0.05
C ASP A 93 -2.41 38.46 -0.64
N ASP A 94 -2.81 38.39 -1.92
CA ASP A 94 -3.55 39.46 -2.59
C ASP A 94 -4.83 39.87 -1.83
N ASP A 95 -5.24 41.13 -1.91
CA ASP A 95 -6.45 41.64 -1.27
C ASP A 95 -7.74 40.99 -1.83
N ASP A 96 -7.77 40.69 -3.13
CA ASP A 96 -8.91 40.08 -3.80
C ASP A 96 -8.98 38.56 -3.58
N VAL A 97 -10.14 38.10 -3.10
CA VAL A 97 -10.36 36.69 -2.76
C VAL A 97 -10.22 35.77 -3.99
N ASN A 98 -10.61 36.23 -5.17
CA ASN A 98 -10.53 35.44 -6.40
C ASN A 98 -9.09 35.30 -6.87
N VAL A 99 -8.28 36.36 -6.73
CA VAL A 99 -6.83 36.30 -7.03
C VAL A 99 -6.15 35.29 -6.12
N ARG A 100 -6.41 35.33 -4.80
CA ARG A 100 -5.85 34.33 -3.87
C ARG A 100 -6.23 32.89 -4.20
N LYS A 101 -7.49 32.66 -4.62
CA LYS A 101 -7.95 31.34 -5.06
C LYS A 101 -7.24 30.90 -6.34
N ALA A 102 -7.07 31.80 -7.30
CA ALA A 102 -6.32 31.54 -8.53
C ALA A 102 -4.85 31.24 -8.22
N ALA A 103 -4.24 31.96 -7.27
CA ALA A 103 -2.86 31.73 -6.84
C ALA A 103 -2.72 30.37 -6.15
N SER A 104 -3.67 30.00 -5.30
CA SER A 104 -3.68 28.66 -4.66
C SER A 104 -3.82 27.53 -5.69
N ALA A 105 -4.62 27.74 -6.74
CA ALA A 105 -4.76 26.77 -7.84
C ALA A 105 -3.50 26.71 -8.71
N CYS A 106 -2.88 27.85 -9.00
CA CYS A 106 -1.60 27.94 -9.70
C CYS A 106 -0.48 27.21 -8.91
N LEU A 107 -0.43 27.39 -7.59
CA LEU A 107 0.50 26.66 -6.72
C LEU A 107 0.28 25.15 -6.76
N GLU A 108 -0.98 24.69 -6.74
CA GLU A 108 -1.33 23.27 -6.87
C GLU A 108 -0.81 22.67 -8.19
N GLU A 109 -0.95 23.38 -9.30
CA GLU A 109 -0.48 22.95 -10.63
C GLU A 109 1.04 23.05 -10.78
N ALA A 110 1.66 24.10 -10.24
CA ALA A 110 3.09 24.35 -10.36
C ALA A 110 3.93 23.41 -9.48
N ALA A 111 3.43 23.00 -8.31
CA ALA A 111 4.15 22.15 -7.37
C ALA A 111 4.83 20.91 -7.99
N PRO A 112 4.13 20.02 -8.71
CA PRO A 112 4.76 18.82 -9.27
C PRO A 112 5.82 19.09 -10.34
N THR A 113 5.80 20.26 -10.99
CA THR A 113 6.69 20.64 -12.09
C THR A 113 7.85 21.50 -11.64
N PHE A 114 7.63 22.39 -10.66
CA PHE A 114 8.59 23.38 -10.17
C PHE A 114 8.76 23.33 -8.64
N PRO A 115 9.08 22.17 -8.05
CA PRO A 115 9.12 22.02 -6.59
C PRO A 115 10.03 23.02 -5.89
N SER A 116 11.22 23.30 -6.45
CA SER A 116 12.16 24.26 -5.87
C SER A 116 11.67 25.70 -5.95
N GLY A 117 10.95 26.07 -7.01
CA GLY A 117 10.43 27.42 -7.19
C GLY A 117 9.29 27.76 -6.23
N VAL A 118 8.50 26.75 -5.84
CA VAL A 118 7.34 26.94 -4.98
C VAL A 118 7.51 26.42 -3.55
N ASP A 119 8.69 25.91 -3.18
CA ASP A 119 8.96 25.23 -1.91
C ASP A 119 8.47 26.02 -0.69
N SER A 120 8.92 27.27 -0.55
CA SER A 120 8.57 28.13 0.58
C SER A 120 7.07 28.48 0.62
N SER A 121 6.49 28.82 -0.53
CA SER A 121 5.05 29.12 -0.69
C SER A 121 4.21 27.91 -0.35
N LEU A 122 4.59 26.71 -0.82
CA LEU A 122 3.91 25.46 -0.54
C LEU A 122 3.97 25.14 0.95
N ALA A 123 5.16 25.25 1.56
CA ALA A 123 5.36 25.03 2.98
C ALA A 123 4.48 25.95 3.85
N GLN A 124 4.35 27.23 3.48
CA GLN A 124 3.49 28.18 4.17
C GLN A 124 2.01 27.83 4.00
N GLU A 125 1.56 27.59 2.77
CA GLU A 125 0.16 27.34 2.47
C GLU A 125 -0.34 26.01 3.05
N LEU A 126 0.50 24.98 3.15
CA LEU A 126 0.18 23.71 3.82
C LEU A 126 -0.24 23.89 5.29
N ARG A 127 0.35 24.89 5.96
CA ARG A 127 0.11 25.24 7.38
C ARG A 127 -1.02 26.28 7.55
N SER A 128 -1.56 26.78 6.44
CA SER A 128 -2.63 27.79 6.48
C SER A 128 -3.89 27.24 7.15
N SER A 129 -4.45 28.01 8.08
CA SER A 129 -5.73 27.71 8.72
C SER A 129 -6.92 27.87 7.78
N ILE A 130 -6.72 28.49 6.61
CA ILE A 130 -7.76 28.76 5.62
C ILE A 130 -7.84 27.57 4.65
N PRO A 131 -8.98 26.83 4.59
CA PRO A 131 -9.08 25.64 3.74
C PRO A 131 -8.94 25.92 2.24
N ALA A 132 -9.38 27.10 1.78
CA ALA A 132 -9.26 27.51 0.38
C ALA A 132 -7.80 27.64 -0.10
N ARG A 133 -6.87 27.75 0.86
CA ARG A 133 -5.43 27.92 0.70
C ARG A 133 -4.69 26.60 0.92
N SER A 134 -4.95 25.97 2.06
CA SER A 134 -4.27 24.72 2.42
C SER A 134 -4.71 23.52 1.59
N GLU A 135 -5.99 23.37 1.22
CA GLU A 135 -6.43 22.19 0.46
C GLU A 135 -5.77 22.09 -0.94
N PRO A 136 -5.67 23.16 -1.74
CA PRO A 136 -4.86 23.15 -2.96
C PRO A 136 -3.39 22.79 -2.71
N ALA A 137 -2.75 23.37 -1.69
CA ALA A 137 -1.37 23.03 -1.33
C ALA A 137 -1.21 21.54 -1.00
N TRP A 138 -2.13 20.94 -0.24
CA TRP A 138 -2.13 19.50 0.06
C TRP A 138 -2.35 18.64 -1.19
N ARG A 139 -3.15 19.10 -2.16
CA ARG A 139 -3.30 18.40 -3.46
C ARG A 139 -2.03 18.51 -4.30
N GLY A 140 -1.38 19.66 -4.32
CA GLY A 140 -0.08 19.87 -4.98
C GLY A 140 1.01 18.99 -4.37
N LEU A 141 1.14 18.96 -3.05
CA LEU A 141 2.09 18.08 -2.34
C LEU A 141 1.80 16.59 -2.62
N LYS A 142 0.52 16.21 -2.72
CA LYS A 142 0.14 14.84 -3.09
C LYS A 142 0.55 14.53 -4.54
N ALA A 143 0.34 15.43 -5.49
CA ALA A 143 0.80 15.26 -6.87
C ALA A 143 2.33 15.13 -6.94
N LEU A 144 3.04 15.91 -6.12
CA LEU A 144 4.49 15.87 -5.99
C LEU A 144 5.03 14.50 -5.57
N THR A 145 4.23 13.68 -4.85
CA THR A 145 4.65 12.32 -4.47
C THR A 145 4.94 11.42 -5.68
N GLU A 146 4.37 11.74 -6.84
CA GLU A 146 4.54 10.95 -8.04
C GLU A 146 5.83 11.31 -8.79
N THR A 147 6.20 12.58 -8.78
CA THR A 147 7.33 13.13 -9.56
C THR A 147 8.60 13.31 -8.74
N TRP A 148 8.50 13.81 -7.50
CA TRP A 148 9.63 14.17 -6.63
C TRP A 148 9.41 13.69 -5.18
N PRO A 149 9.41 12.37 -4.94
CA PRO A 149 9.07 11.80 -3.64
C PRO A 149 10.05 12.18 -2.53
N GLU A 150 11.32 12.47 -2.85
CA GLU A 150 12.33 12.93 -1.89
C GLU A 150 12.01 14.33 -1.35
N VAL A 151 11.63 15.27 -2.22
CA VAL A 151 11.21 16.63 -1.81
C VAL A 151 9.96 16.57 -0.92
N VAL A 152 9.04 15.66 -1.24
CA VAL A 152 7.86 15.44 -0.37
C VAL A 152 8.28 14.93 1.02
N CYS A 153 9.36 14.14 1.11
CA CYS A 153 9.83 13.65 2.41
C CYS A 153 10.29 14.80 3.30
N ASP A 154 10.96 15.82 2.75
CA ASP A 154 11.37 17.01 3.52
C ASP A 154 10.15 17.74 4.10
N HIS A 155 9.11 17.96 3.28
CA HIS A 155 7.86 18.54 3.78
C HIS A 155 7.16 17.66 4.81
N ILE A 156 7.12 16.34 4.61
CA ILE A 156 6.52 15.42 5.60
C ILE A 156 7.29 15.49 6.92
N ASP A 157 8.62 15.52 6.88
CA ASP A 157 9.46 15.63 8.08
C ASP A 157 9.08 16.87 8.89
N GLU A 158 9.08 18.04 8.26
CA GLU A 158 8.68 19.28 8.93
C GLU A 158 7.25 19.23 9.46
N LEU A 159 6.32 18.65 8.71
CA LEU A 159 4.91 18.56 9.12
C LEU A 159 4.70 17.58 10.28
N LEU A 160 5.52 16.53 10.40
CA LEU A 160 5.49 15.59 11.52
C LEU A 160 6.04 16.19 12.82
N LEU A 161 6.80 17.29 12.74
CA LEU A 161 7.29 18.00 13.92
C LEU A 161 6.27 19.01 14.49
N ILE A 162 5.19 19.29 13.76
CA ILE A 162 4.15 20.24 14.20
C ILE A 162 3.29 19.61 15.31
N ASP A 163 2.99 20.38 16.36
CA ASP A 163 2.19 19.91 17.51
C ASP A 163 0.76 19.50 17.14
N ASP A 164 0.16 20.13 16.12
CA ASP A 164 -1.20 19.81 15.67
C ASP A 164 -1.28 18.41 15.05
N ALA A 165 -1.89 17.49 15.80
CA ALA A 165 -2.15 16.13 15.36
C ALA A 165 -2.91 16.05 14.02
N ARG A 166 -3.75 17.04 13.67
CA ARG A 166 -4.46 17.05 12.38
C ARG A 166 -3.48 17.17 11.21
N MET A 167 -2.43 17.99 11.35
CA MET A 167 -1.39 18.15 10.33
C MET A 167 -0.55 16.87 10.21
N ARG A 168 -0.08 16.32 11.34
CA ARG A 168 0.67 15.06 11.37
C ARG A 168 -0.11 13.89 10.75
N ARG A 169 -1.43 13.83 10.99
CA ARG A 169 -2.33 12.85 10.35
C ARG A 169 -2.43 13.03 8.84
N LYS A 170 -2.49 14.27 8.34
CA LYS A 170 -2.50 14.53 6.89
C LYS A 170 -1.15 14.17 6.25
N ALA A 171 -0.03 14.54 6.88
CA ALA A 171 1.33 14.23 6.42
C ALA A 171 1.58 12.72 6.36
N SER A 172 1.30 12.00 7.47
CA SER A 172 1.49 10.55 7.54
C SER A 172 0.65 9.77 6.52
N LYS A 173 -0.50 10.28 6.07
CA LYS A 173 -1.26 9.65 4.98
C LYS A 173 -0.50 9.60 3.65
N LEU A 174 0.46 10.50 3.42
CA LEU A 174 1.29 10.53 2.22
C LEU A 174 2.40 9.47 2.25
N LEU A 175 2.72 8.88 3.41
CA LEU A 175 3.75 7.82 3.53
C LEU A 175 3.49 6.64 2.59
N ARG A 176 2.22 6.28 2.36
CA ARG A 176 1.85 5.21 1.44
C ARG A 176 2.25 5.50 -0.02
N ASN A 177 2.35 6.77 -0.40
CA ASN A 177 2.71 7.21 -1.74
C ASN A 177 4.24 7.21 -1.91
N VAL A 178 4.99 7.52 -0.84
CA VAL A 178 6.46 7.62 -0.90
C VAL A 178 7.21 6.34 -0.53
N VAL A 179 6.60 5.39 0.20
CA VAL A 179 7.25 4.18 0.73
C VAL A 179 8.01 3.35 -0.32
N GLN A 180 7.52 3.30 -1.56
CA GLN A 180 8.16 2.54 -2.65
C GLN A 180 9.23 3.32 -3.42
N ARG A 181 9.21 4.66 -3.32
CA ARG A 181 9.95 5.56 -4.23
C ARG A 181 11.04 6.37 -3.52
N ALA A 182 10.78 6.90 -2.33
CA ALA A 182 11.70 7.79 -1.61
C ALA A 182 12.88 7.09 -0.91
N GLY A 183 13.02 5.76 -1.03
CA GLY A 183 14.10 5.02 -0.39
C GLY A 183 14.20 5.24 1.12
N ALA A 184 15.44 5.41 1.61
CA ALA A 184 15.75 5.51 3.04
C ALA A 184 15.02 6.65 3.77
N MET A 185 14.90 7.83 3.14
CA MET A 185 14.20 8.98 3.73
C MET A 185 12.74 8.63 4.08
N GLY A 186 12.04 7.98 3.14
CA GLY A 186 10.67 7.53 3.37
C GLY A 186 10.57 6.49 4.49
N TRP A 187 11.57 5.63 4.66
CA TRP A 187 11.58 4.59 5.69
C TRP A 187 11.84 5.17 7.08
N ASP A 188 12.71 6.16 7.18
CA ASP A 188 12.95 6.89 8.44
C ASP A 188 11.68 7.61 8.89
N LEU A 189 10.96 8.26 7.97
CA LEU A 189 9.67 8.89 8.26
C LEU A 189 8.61 7.89 8.74
N ILE A 190 8.56 6.68 8.15
CA ILE A 190 7.69 5.59 8.64
C ILE A 190 8.12 5.20 10.05
N SER A 191 9.42 5.08 10.31
CA SER A 191 9.96 4.75 11.63
C SER A 191 9.55 5.78 12.68
N TRP A 192 9.73 7.07 12.40
CA TRP A 192 9.34 8.15 13.31
C TRP A 192 7.82 8.20 13.51
N SER A 193 7.04 8.07 12.43
CA SER A 193 5.57 8.06 12.50
C SER A 193 5.01 6.89 13.30
N LEU A 194 5.68 5.73 13.32
CA LEU A 194 5.33 4.61 14.20
C LEU A 194 5.57 4.90 15.70
N ASN A 195 6.30 5.95 16.05
CA ASN A 195 6.51 6.40 17.44
C ASN A 195 5.65 7.61 17.82
N ASP A 196 4.79 8.11 16.92
CA ASP A 196 3.97 9.29 17.22
C ASP A 196 3.01 9.02 18.39
N ALA A 197 2.78 10.05 19.21
CA ALA A 197 1.80 9.97 20.29
C ALA A 197 0.38 9.72 19.76
N ASP A 198 0.05 10.23 18.57
CA ASP A 198 -1.25 10.09 17.94
C ASP A 198 -1.41 8.72 17.26
N ALA A 199 -2.42 7.96 17.70
CA ALA A 199 -2.67 6.62 17.19
C ALA A 199 -2.99 6.60 15.68
N GLU A 200 -3.61 7.64 15.12
CA GLU A 200 -3.94 7.68 13.70
C GLU A 200 -2.70 7.88 12.82
N VAL A 201 -1.70 8.62 13.31
CA VAL A 201 -0.39 8.74 12.66
C VAL A 201 0.32 7.37 12.63
N ARG A 202 0.35 6.67 13.78
CA ARG A 202 0.92 5.31 13.85
C ARG A 202 0.19 4.33 12.95
N ARG A 203 -1.14 4.42 12.84
CA ARG A 203 -1.94 3.60 11.90
C ARG A 203 -1.54 3.83 10.46
N ASN A 204 -1.45 5.09 10.02
CA ASN A 204 -1.05 5.42 8.65
C ASN A 204 0.35 4.87 8.32
N ALA A 205 1.29 4.98 9.25
CA ALA A 205 2.63 4.42 9.09
C ALA A 205 2.63 2.89 9.07
N SER A 206 1.92 2.24 9.98
CA SER A 206 1.84 0.78 10.04
C SER A 206 1.21 0.16 8.78
N GLN A 207 0.28 0.88 8.14
CA GLN A 207 -0.35 0.44 6.89
C GLN A 207 0.66 0.31 5.74
N THR A 208 1.79 1.02 5.78
CA THR A 208 2.82 0.94 4.73
C THR A 208 3.74 -0.28 4.87
N LEU A 209 3.72 -0.99 6.01
CA LEU A 209 4.64 -2.08 6.32
C LEU A 209 4.54 -3.25 5.32
N SER A 210 3.34 -3.63 4.88
CA SER A 210 3.17 -4.68 3.87
C SER A 210 3.72 -4.30 2.49
N SER A 211 3.68 -3.02 2.14
CA SER A 211 4.34 -2.55 0.91
C SER A 211 5.85 -2.52 1.10
N LEU A 212 6.31 -2.06 2.26
CA LEU A 212 7.73 -2.04 2.59
C LEU A 212 8.34 -3.44 2.60
N SER A 213 7.62 -4.47 3.07
CA SER A 213 8.13 -5.85 3.11
C SER A 213 8.47 -6.41 1.73
N LYS A 214 7.81 -5.92 0.67
CA LYS A 214 8.11 -6.31 -0.72
C LYS A 214 9.34 -5.61 -1.29
N LYS A 215 9.65 -4.40 -0.80
CA LYS A 215 10.70 -3.54 -1.32
C LYS A 215 12.01 -3.69 -0.55
N GLU A 216 11.91 -3.64 0.77
CA GLU A 216 13.04 -3.74 1.71
C GLU A 216 12.62 -4.60 2.93
N PRO A 217 12.69 -5.94 2.81
CA PRO A 217 12.23 -6.87 3.83
C PRO A 217 12.92 -6.65 5.19
N ARG A 218 14.22 -6.34 5.21
CA ARG A 218 15.00 -6.20 6.45
C ARG A 218 14.51 -5.03 7.30
N ILE A 219 14.26 -3.89 6.67
CA ILE A 219 13.71 -2.70 7.34
C ILE A 219 12.25 -2.96 7.74
N ALA A 220 11.46 -3.59 6.88
CA ALA A 220 10.08 -3.94 7.21
C ALA A 220 9.98 -4.82 8.46
N ILE A 221 10.83 -5.86 8.59
CA ILE A 221 10.85 -6.75 9.77
C ILE A 221 11.16 -5.93 11.04
N MET A 222 12.20 -5.09 11.00
CA MET A 222 12.58 -4.23 12.14
C MET A 222 11.44 -3.30 12.57
N LEU A 223 10.74 -2.67 11.62
CA LEU A 223 9.64 -1.77 11.94
C LEU A 223 8.39 -2.53 12.42
N THR A 224 8.18 -3.74 11.91
CA THR A 224 7.06 -4.61 12.29
C THR A 224 7.23 -5.19 13.70
N GLU A 225 8.47 -5.53 14.09
CA GLU A 225 8.83 -5.91 15.47
C GLU A 225 8.36 -4.88 16.50
N ARG A 226 8.40 -3.59 16.15
CA ARG A 226 7.90 -2.52 17.02
C ARG A 226 6.38 -2.38 16.94
N ALA A 227 5.81 -2.39 15.73
CA ALA A 227 4.38 -2.18 15.52
C ALA A 227 3.49 -3.29 16.12
N ILE A 228 3.99 -4.53 16.22
CA ILE A 228 3.24 -5.64 16.84
C ILE A 228 3.02 -5.45 18.35
N LEU A 229 3.88 -4.64 18.99
CA LEU A 229 3.83 -4.31 20.42
C LEU A 229 3.01 -3.04 20.71
N ASP A 230 2.41 -2.42 19.67
CA ASP A 230 1.66 -1.17 19.84
C ASP A 230 0.41 -1.36 20.71
N THR A 231 0.07 -0.33 21.48
CA THR A 231 -1.17 -0.26 22.26
C THR A 231 -2.43 -0.24 21.37
N ASP A 232 -2.35 0.34 20.17
CA ASP A 232 -3.47 0.45 19.23
C ASP A 232 -3.69 -0.85 18.45
N GLU A 233 -4.92 -1.34 18.47
CA GLU A 233 -5.28 -2.61 17.81
C GLU A 233 -5.07 -2.57 16.30
N LYS A 234 -5.40 -1.45 15.63
CA LYS A 234 -5.27 -1.38 14.18
C LYS A 234 -3.81 -1.41 13.76
N VAL A 235 -2.92 -0.75 14.51
CA VAL A 235 -1.47 -0.80 14.28
C VAL A 235 -0.97 -2.24 14.35
N ARG A 236 -1.34 -2.98 15.41
CA ARG A 236 -0.99 -4.40 15.54
C ARG A 236 -1.53 -5.23 14.38
N ASN A 237 -2.77 -5.00 13.95
CA ASN A 237 -3.38 -5.71 12.84
C ASN A 237 -2.66 -5.45 11.50
N TYR A 238 -2.19 -4.23 11.25
CA TYR A 238 -1.36 -3.93 10.07
C TYR A 238 0.02 -4.59 10.16
N ALA A 239 0.64 -4.62 11.35
CA ALA A 239 1.88 -5.34 11.57
C ALA A 239 1.73 -6.84 11.26
N LEU A 240 0.67 -7.47 11.76
CA LEU A 240 0.37 -8.88 11.49
C LEU A 240 0.16 -9.16 9.99
N ARG A 241 -0.50 -8.25 9.27
CA ARG A 241 -0.61 -8.34 7.80
C ARG A 241 0.74 -8.24 7.11
N ALA A 242 1.64 -7.40 7.60
CA ALA A 242 3.00 -7.29 7.07
C ALA A 242 3.82 -8.56 7.31
N ILE A 243 3.69 -9.20 8.48
CA ILE A 243 4.36 -10.48 8.78
C ILE A 243 3.93 -11.56 7.78
N ARG A 244 2.62 -11.65 7.48
CA ARG A 244 2.09 -12.61 6.49
C ARG A 244 2.61 -12.37 5.07
N SER A 245 3.08 -11.16 4.76
CA SER A 245 3.66 -10.82 3.47
C SER A 245 5.20 -10.84 3.46
N MET A 246 5.84 -11.26 4.55
CA MET A 246 7.29 -11.44 4.62
C MET A 246 7.68 -12.84 4.18
N ASP A 247 8.91 -12.97 3.70
CA ASP A 247 9.49 -14.28 3.41
C ASP A 247 9.73 -15.04 4.72
N THR A 248 9.03 -16.15 4.90
CA THR A 248 9.12 -17.00 6.08
C THR A 248 10.41 -17.82 6.13
N ASP A 249 11.23 -17.82 5.09
CA ASP A 249 12.58 -18.40 5.13
C ASP A 249 13.60 -17.49 5.86
N ASP A 250 13.30 -16.20 6.01
CA ASP A 250 14.15 -15.27 6.75
C ASP A 250 14.11 -15.59 8.25
N SER A 251 15.26 -15.97 8.81
CA SER A 251 15.43 -16.29 10.24
C SER A 251 14.85 -15.23 11.20
N ARG A 252 14.90 -13.95 10.84
CA ARG A 252 14.36 -12.86 11.66
C ARG A 252 12.84 -12.83 11.62
N ALA A 253 12.23 -13.05 10.45
CA ALA A 253 10.79 -13.21 10.32
C ALA A 253 10.29 -14.45 11.10
N ARG A 254 11.03 -15.58 11.02
CA ARG A 254 10.75 -16.78 11.84
C ARG A 254 10.72 -16.47 13.32
N ASN A 255 11.76 -15.80 13.82
CA ASN A 255 11.89 -15.43 15.23
C ASN A 255 10.78 -14.47 15.67
N LEU A 256 10.40 -13.51 14.82
CA LEU A 256 9.29 -12.60 15.09
C LEU A 256 7.97 -13.36 15.27
N ILE A 257 7.67 -14.34 14.40
CA ILE A 257 6.47 -15.17 14.51
C ILE A 257 6.50 -16.01 15.79
N LEU A 258 7.62 -16.68 16.09
CA LEU A 258 7.77 -17.51 17.29
C LEU A 258 7.61 -16.70 18.59
N ASN A 259 8.20 -15.50 18.64
CA ASN A 259 8.04 -14.58 19.77
C ASN A 259 6.60 -14.07 19.88
N GLY A 260 5.97 -13.75 18.75
CA GLY A 260 4.57 -13.31 18.69
C GLY A 260 3.59 -14.37 19.19
N ALA A 261 3.89 -15.66 19.01
CA ALA A 261 3.08 -16.77 19.54
C ALA A 261 3.09 -16.82 21.09
N ARG A 262 4.08 -16.18 21.74
CA ARG A 262 4.19 -16.07 23.22
C ARG A 262 3.80 -14.68 23.73
N HIS A 263 3.23 -13.83 22.88
CA HIS A 263 2.92 -12.45 23.21
C HIS A 263 1.80 -12.33 24.27
N SER A 264 1.77 -11.25 25.06
CA SER A 264 0.75 -11.05 26.10
C SER A 264 -0.67 -10.88 25.51
N ASN A 265 -0.77 -10.28 24.33
CA ASN A 265 -2.03 -10.06 23.61
C ASN A 265 -2.49 -11.30 22.84
N ALA A 266 -3.70 -11.80 23.13
CA ALA A 266 -4.27 -12.99 22.51
C ALA A 266 -4.46 -12.89 20.98
N VAL A 267 -4.77 -11.70 20.44
CA VAL A 267 -4.93 -11.50 18.99
C VAL A 267 -3.61 -11.67 18.24
N VAL A 268 -2.53 -11.18 18.84
CA VAL A 268 -1.17 -11.36 18.32
C VAL A 268 -0.78 -12.83 18.38
N ARG A 269 -1.00 -13.50 19.54
CA ARG A 269 -0.74 -14.94 19.67
C ARG A 269 -1.52 -15.74 18.63
N ARG A 270 -2.82 -15.50 18.49
CA ARG A 270 -3.69 -16.13 17.48
C ARG A 270 -3.08 -16.08 16.10
N SER A 271 -2.77 -14.86 15.65
CA SER A 271 -2.27 -14.63 14.31
C SER A 271 -0.90 -15.28 14.08
N CYS A 272 -0.04 -15.30 15.10
CA CYS A 272 1.27 -15.96 15.02
C CYS A 272 1.17 -17.49 15.07
N ILE A 273 0.27 -18.05 15.89
CA ILE A 273 -0.02 -19.49 15.96
C ILE A 273 -0.53 -19.98 14.60
N GLU A 274 -1.45 -19.26 13.96
CA GLU A 274 -1.95 -19.56 12.61
C GLU A 274 -0.83 -19.65 11.55
N MET A 275 0.30 -18.97 11.76
CA MET A 275 1.43 -18.97 10.83
C MET A 275 2.44 -20.11 11.10
N LEU A 276 2.39 -20.78 12.25
CA LEU A 276 3.35 -21.84 12.61
C LEU A 276 3.38 -23.01 11.60
N PRO A 277 2.25 -23.52 11.07
CA PRO A 277 2.28 -24.63 10.11
C PRO A 277 2.95 -24.28 8.78
N MET A 278 2.92 -23.00 8.38
CA MET A 278 3.63 -22.53 7.18
C MET A 278 5.14 -22.39 7.42
N LEU A 279 5.56 -22.30 8.69
CA LEU A 279 6.92 -21.98 9.10
C LEU A 279 7.74 -23.23 9.51
N LEU A 280 7.08 -24.22 10.12
CA LEU A 280 7.72 -25.35 10.78
C LEU A 280 7.31 -26.66 10.12
N VAL A 281 8.28 -27.58 10.00
CA VAL A 281 8.01 -28.98 9.65
C VAL A 281 7.27 -29.65 10.81
N GLU A 282 6.44 -30.65 10.52
CA GLU A 282 5.54 -31.34 11.46
C GLU A 282 6.17 -31.65 12.83
N ASP A 283 7.36 -32.28 12.88
CA ASP A 283 8.01 -32.62 14.16
C ASP A 283 8.30 -31.39 15.03
N LYS A 284 8.82 -30.32 14.41
CA LYS A 284 9.10 -29.06 15.10
C LYS A 284 7.82 -28.31 15.44
N LEU A 285 6.81 -28.37 14.58
CA LEU A 285 5.50 -27.79 14.82
C LEU A 285 4.86 -28.43 16.06
N ARG A 286 4.85 -29.76 16.15
CA ARG A 286 4.33 -30.51 17.31
C ARG A 286 5.07 -30.13 18.59
N LEU A 287 6.41 -30.05 18.54
CA LEU A 287 7.22 -29.65 19.70
C LEU A 287 6.86 -28.24 20.18
N VAL A 288 6.85 -27.26 19.27
CA VAL A 288 6.54 -25.86 19.59
C VAL A 288 5.10 -25.72 20.07
N ALA A 289 4.14 -26.40 19.44
CA ALA A 289 2.74 -26.38 19.85
C ALA A 289 2.56 -26.95 21.26
N THR A 290 3.25 -28.05 21.58
CA THR A 290 3.26 -28.66 22.92
C THR A 290 3.83 -27.69 23.97
N GLU A 291 4.92 -26.99 23.67
CA GLU A 291 5.47 -25.96 24.56
C GLU A 291 4.51 -24.79 24.78
N LEU A 292 3.87 -24.29 23.72
CA LEU A 292 2.93 -23.18 23.82
C LEU A 292 1.70 -23.55 24.66
N LEU A 293 1.19 -24.78 24.52
CA LEU A 293 0.05 -25.29 25.29
C LEU A 293 0.26 -25.25 26.81
N GLN A 294 1.50 -25.41 27.29
CA GLN A 294 1.80 -25.36 28.72
C GLN A 294 1.50 -23.99 29.34
N SER A 295 1.62 -22.93 28.54
CA SER A 295 1.45 -21.54 28.99
C SER A 295 0.19 -20.84 28.48
N GLU A 296 -0.48 -21.41 27.48
CA GLU A 296 -1.66 -20.79 26.87
C GLU A 296 -2.85 -20.83 27.83
N THR A 297 -3.61 -19.74 27.85
CA THR A 297 -4.80 -19.57 28.70
C THR A 297 -6.08 -19.48 27.89
N ASP A 298 -6.00 -19.01 26.65
CA ASP A 298 -7.16 -18.81 25.79
C ASP A 298 -7.70 -20.17 25.25
N PRO A 299 -9.01 -20.46 25.40
CA PRO A 299 -9.57 -21.75 25.02
C PRO A 299 -9.57 -21.99 23.51
N GLU A 300 -9.74 -20.95 22.69
CA GLU A 300 -9.72 -21.09 21.22
C GLU A 300 -8.28 -21.37 20.76
N LEU A 301 -7.29 -20.69 21.34
CA LEU A 301 -5.88 -20.92 21.04
C LEU A 301 -5.43 -22.32 21.48
N LYS A 302 -5.87 -22.79 22.65
CA LYS A 302 -5.61 -24.17 23.09
C LYS A 302 -6.13 -25.19 22.10
N LYS A 303 -7.35 -25.00 21.60
CA LYS A 303 -7.94 -25.91 20.62
C LYS A 303 -7.08 -25.98 19.35
N MET A 304 -6.68 -24.84 18.79
CA MET A 304 -5.79 -24.81 17.62
C MET A 304 -4.45 -25.49 17.88
N LEU A 305 -3.83 -25.25 19.03
CA LEU A 305 -2.56 -25.87 19.36
C LEU A 305 -2.68 -27.39 19.57
N ILE A 306 -3.78 -27.87 20.17
CA ILE A 306 -4.07 -29.31 20.30
C ILE A 306 -4.19 -29.97 18.91
N GLU A 307 -4.89 -29.32 17.98
CA GLU A 307 -4.98 -29.79 16.59
C GLU A 307 -3.60 -29.88 15.93
N MET A 308 -2.69 -28.92 16.22
CA MET A 308 -1.30 -28.95 15.73
C MET A 308 -0.41 -30.02 16.39
N THR A 309 -0.77 -30.49 17.60
CA THR A 309 -0.03 -31.57 18.27
C THR A 309 -0.41 -32.96 17.79
N TYR A 310 -1.55 -33.11 17.09
CA TYR A 310 -2.05 -34.40 16.65
C TYR A 310 -1.06 -35.12 15.73
N ASP A 311 -0.76 -36.37 16.08
CA ASP A 311 0.11 -37.25 15.30
C ASP A 311 -0.70 -38.45 14.80
N ALA A 312 -1.11 -38.40 13.53
CA ALA A 312 -1.87 -39.48 12.90
C ALA A 312 -1.13 -40.83 12.89
N SER A 313 0.21 -40.83 12.93
CA SER A 313 1.01 -42.06 12.94
C SER A 313 0.95 -42.80 14.29
N ILE A 314 0.59 -42.12 15.37
CA ILE A 314 0.55 -42.67 16.74
C ILE A 314 -0.87 -42.70 17.29
N GLU A 315 -1.66 -41.66 17.04
CA GLU A 315 -2.99 -41.45 17.63
C GLU A 315 -4.13 -41.66 16.62
N GLY A 316 -3.80 -41.86 15.34
CA GLY A 316 -4.77 -42.10 14.27
C GLY A 316 -5.50 -43.43 14.35
N THR A 317 -6.51 -43.55 13.50
CA THR A 317 -7.22 -44.80 13.21
C THR A 317 -6.26 -45.87 12.68
N GLU A 318 -6.65 -47.14 12.73
CA GLU A 318 -5.80 -48.23 12.20
C GLU A 318 -5.44 -48.01 10.73
N ASP A 319 -6.37 -47.48 9.92
CA ASP A 319 -6.12 -47.17 8.51
C ASP A 319 -5.12 -46.01 8.32
N GLU A 320 -5.23 -44.95 9.12
CA GLU A 320 -4.28 -43.82 9.09
C GLU A 320 -2.89 -44.28 9.52
N LYS A 321 -2.79 -45.09 10.57
CA LYS A 321 -1.52 -45.70 11.02
C LYS A 321 -0.90 -46.60 9.95
N ASN A 322 -1.72 -47.43 9.34
CA ASN A 322 -1.30 -48.36 8.29
C ASN A 322 -0.80 -47.61 7.04
N ALA A 323 -1.28 -46.40 6.76
CA ALA A 323 -0.79 -45.58 5.65
C ALA A 323 0.66 -45.10 5.83
N PHE A 324 1.15 -44.97 7.07
CA PHE A 324 2.54 -44.62 7.37
C PHE A 324 3.47 -45.83 7.43
N LEU A 325 2.94 -47.06 7.40
CA LEU A 325 3.73 -48.29 7.38
C LEU A 325 4.07 -48.69 5.94
N SER A 326 5.29 -49.16 5.73
CA SER A 326 5.67 -49.78 4.45
C SER A 326 4.79 -51.03 4.20
N PRO A 327 4.31 -51.27 2.96
CA PRO A 327 3.52 -52.45 2.64
C PRO A 327 4.23 -53.71 3.15
N ALA A 328 3.49 -54.57 3.85
CA ALA A 328 4.06 -55.80 4.38
C ALA A 328 4.68 -56.62 3.24
N LEU A 329 5.90 -57.12 3.44
CA LEU A 329 6.52 -58.03 2.48
C LEU A 329 5.60 -59.25 2.32
N PRO A 330 5.30 -59.68 1.08
CA PRO A 330 4.47 -60.85 0.87
C PRO A 330 5.15 -62.06 1.50
N VAL A 331 4.42 -62.78 2.36
CA VAL A 331 4.94 -63.96 3.05
C VAL A 331 5.43 -64.97 2.00
N PRO A 332 6.67 -65.48 2.09
CA PRO A 332 7.19 -66.48 1.17
C PRO A 332 6.24 -67.69 1.05
N ALA A 333 6.08 -68.23 -0.16
CA ALA A 333 5.14 -69.32 -0.44
C ALA A 333 5.34 -70.55 0.47
N LEU A 334 6.59 -70.88 0.77
CA LEU A 334 6.95 -72.01 1.62
C LEU A 334 6.44 -71.85 3.07
N GLU A 335 6.49 -70.63 3.60
CA GLU A 335 6.01 -70.34 4.96
C GLU A 335 4.48 -70.32 5.04
N ARG A 336 3.82 -69.87 3.96
CA ARG A 336 2.36 -69.99 3.79
C ARG A 336 1.92 -71.45 3.78
N GLU A 337 2.62 -72.30 3.01
CA GLU A 337 2.31 -73.73 2.93
C GLU A 337 2.52 -74.45 4.26
N VAL A 338 3.61 -74.18 4.98
CA VAL A 338 3.87 -74.75 6.31
C VAL A 338 2.83 -74.31 7.33
N ALA A 339 2.40 -73.05 7.31
CA ALA A 339 1.36 -72.57 8.20
C ALA A 339 -0.02 -73.17 7.89
N HIS A 340 -0.38 -73.31 6.61
CA HIS A 340 -1.59 -74.02 6.20
C HIS A 340 -1.58 -75.49 6.61
N ALA A 341 -0.43 -76.17 6.48
CA ALA A 341 -0.26 -77.55 6.94
C ALA A 341 -0.37 -77.70 8.47
N GLN A 342 -0.09 -76.63 9.21
CA GLN A 342 -0.28 -76.55 10.67
C GLN A 342 -1.65 -76.01 11.08
N GLY A 343 -2.58 -75.81 10.13
CA GLY A 343 -3.94 -75.30 10.39
C GLY A 343 -4.02 -73.82 10.77
N LYS A 344 -2.98 -73.03 10.48
CA LYS A 344 -2.94 -71.58 10.74
C LYS A 344 -3.09 -70.80 9.44
N ALA A 345 -4.05 -69.88 9.39
CA ALA A 345 -4.18 -68.93 8.28
C ALA A 345 -3.10 -67.84 8.37
N VAL A 346 -2.54 -67.43 7.22
CA VAL A 346 -1.50 -66.39 7.14
C VAL A 346 -1.90 -65.34 6.11
N GLY A 347 -2.01 -64.08 6.56
CA GLY A 347 -2.46 -62.95 5.74
C GLY A 347 -3.96 -62.67 5.84
N LEU A 348 -4.37 -61.47 5.40
CA LEU A 348 -5.78 -61.01 5.32
C LEU A 348 -6.46 -61.40 4.00
N GLU A 349 -5.77 -62.11 3.11
CA GLU A 349 -6.36 -62.56 1.85
C GLU A 349 -7.26 -63.77 2.10
N ASN A 350 -8.53 -63.64 1.69
CA ASN A 350 -9.54 -64.69 1.78
C ASN A 350 -8.99 -66.01 1.21
N ALA A 351 -9.25 -67.11 1.94
CA ALA A 351 -8.91 -68.45 1.49
C ALA A 351 -9.37 -68.65 0.03
N PRO A 352 -8.55 -69.28 -0.83
CA PRO A 352 -8.94 -69.51 -2.21
C PRO A 352 -10.29 -70.27 -2.23
N PRO A 353 -11.22 -69.92 -3.13
CA PRO A 353 -12.53 -70.57 -3.16
C PRO A 353 -12.34 -72.08 -3.31
N GLU A 354 -12.96 -72.85 -2.43
CA GLU A 354 -12.98 -74.30 -2.49
C GLU A 354 -13.46 -74.73 -3.88
N LYS A 355 -12.67 -75.54 -4.57
CA LYS A 355 -13.09 -76.15 -5.84
C LYS A 355 -14.26 -77.10 -5.54
N PRO A 356 -15.43 -76.96 -6.19
CA PRO A 356 -16.51 -77.91 -6.00
C PRO A 356 -16.05 -79.31 -6.43
N LEU A 357 -16.16 -80.28 -5.51
CA LEU A 357 -16.01 -81.70 -5.82
C LEU A 357 -17.16 -82.09 -6.74
N LEU A 358 -16.85 -82.33 -8.01
CA LEU A 358 -17.69 -83.08 -8.94
C LEU A 358 -17.71 -84.53 -8.44
N ASP A 359 -18.67 -84.85 -7.58
CA ASP A 359 -19.32 -86.17 -7.45
C ASP A 359 -20.19 -86.18 -6.18
N ALA A 360 -21.47 -85.81 -6.32
CA ALA A 360 -22.52 -86.17 -5.36
C ALA A 360 -23.83 -86.48 -6.13
N PRO A 361 -24.52 -87.61 -5.87
CA PRO A 361 -25.66 -88.06 -6.67
C PRO A 361 -26.95 -87.28 -6.39
N GLN A 362 -27.79 -87.12 -7.42
CA GLN A 362 -29.17 -86.63 -7.30
C GLN A 362 -30.07 -87.74 -6.73
N GLU A 363 -30.81 -87.44 -5.66
CA GLU A 363 -31.94 -88.26 -5.21
C GLU A 363 -33.24 -87.44 -5.27
N ASP A 364 -34.16 -87.96 -6.07
CA ASP A 364 -35.58 -87.61 -6.14
C ASP A 364 -36.30 -88.01 -4.84
N GLU A 365 -37.27 -87.22 -4.38
CA GLU A 365 -38.40 -87.78 -3.64
C GLU A 365 -39.71 -87.03 -3.94
N GLN A 366 -40.69 -87.82 -4.33
CA GLN A 366 -42.04 -87.44 -4.76
C GLN A 366 -43.00 -87.35 -3.57
N LEU A 367 -43.94 -86.39 -3.69
CA LEU A 367 -45.38 -86.43 -3.37
C LEU A 367 -45.85 -86.75 -1.94
N ASP A 368 -46.74 -85.90 -1.42
CA ASP A 368 -48.07 -86.35 -0.99
C ASP A 368 -49.13 -85.23 -0.97
N PHE A 369 -50.24 -85.55 -1.65
CA PHE A 369 -51.64 -85.05 -1.74
C PHE A 369 -52.03 -83.56 -1.62
#